data_AF-A0A930K0P2-F1
#
_entry.id   AF-A0A930K0P2-F1
#
_cell.length_a   1.000
_cell.length_b   1.000
_cell.length_c   1.000
_cell.angle_alpha   90.00
_cell.angle_beta   90.00
_cell.angle_gamma   90.00
#
_symmetry.space_group_name_H-M   'P 1'
#
loop_
_entity.id
_entity.type
_entity.pdbx_description
1 polymer ?
#
loop_
_entity_poly.entity_id
_entity_poly.type
_entity_poly.pdbx_seq_one_letter_code
_entity_poly.pdbx_strand_id
1 'polypeptide(L)'
;MTIKEAILVSLKDFPKGAIAREVYQNIIDKGIFKFNKEAKTPDATVSACLVTMAKKGDTRIGRLKNEKKIYCYYLSEYSKNIG
;
A
#
# COMPACT_ATOMS: atom_id res chain seq x y z
N MET A 1 -1.35 7.68 14.29
CA MET A 1 -0.98 7.12 12.97
C MET A 1 -2.12 7.31 11.99
N THR A 2 -1.84 7.66 10.74
CA THR A 2 -2.87 7.81 9.68
C THR A 2 -2.83 6.59 8.75
N ILE A 3 -3.83 6.42 7.88
CA ILE A 3 -3.85 5.35 6.87
C ILE A 3 -2.63 5.43 5.94
N LYS A 4 -2.19 6.65 5.58
CA LYS A 4 -0.98 6.85 4.75
C LYS A 4 0.26 6.31 5.44
N GLU A 5 0.43 6.63 6.72
CA GLU A 5 1.57 6.13 7.50
C GLU A 5 1.51 4.61 7.67
N ALA A 6 0.31 4.05 7.90
CA ALA A 6 0.11 2.61 7.99
C ALA A 6 0.46 1.88 6.68
N ILE A 7 0.11 2.46 5.54
CA ILE A 7 0.49 1.96 4.21
C ILE A 7 2.01 1.94 4.06
N LEU A 8 2.70 3.02 4.42
CA LEU A 8 4.15 3.09 4.30
C LEU A 8 4.83 2.07 5.22
N VAL A 9 4.36 1.92 6.46
CA VAL A 9 4.87 0.89 7.38
C VAL A 9 4.64 -0.51 6.82
N SER A 10 3.43 -0.79 6.30
CA SER A 10 3.12 -2.08 5.70
C SER A 10 3.97 -2.39 4.48
N LEU A 11 4.27 -1.40 3.63
CA LEU A 11 5.06 -1.62 2.41
C LEU A 11 6.53 -1.95 2.70
N LYS A 12 7.04 -1.68 3.91
CA LYS A 12 8.39 -2.10 4.34
C LYS A 12 8.56 -3.62 4.33
N ASP A 13 7.47 -4.36 4.53
CA ASP A 13 7.48 -5.83 4.50
C ASP A 13 7.48 -6.39 3.07
N PHE A 14 7.27 -5.54 2.07
CA PHE A 14 7.13 -5.93 0.67
C PHE A 14 8.22 -5.27 -0.19
N PRO A 15 9.48 -5.73 -0.10
CA PRO A 15 10.60 -5.17 -0.86
C PRO A 15 10.45 -5.33 -2.38
N LYS A 16 9.60 -6.25 -2.84
CA LYS A 16 9.23 -6.47 -4.26
C LYS A 16 7.89 -5.82 -4.64
N GLY A 17 7.33 -5.01 -3.74
CA GLY A 17 6.01 -4.43 -3.88
C GLY A 17 4.89 -5.42 -3.58
N ALA A 18 3.69 -4.88 -3.41
CA ALA A 18 2.49 -5.62 -3.04
C ALA A 18 1.25 -5.02 -3.70
N ILE A 19 0.24 -5.83 -3.95
CA ILE A 19 -1.05 -5.34 -4.42
C ILE A 19 -1.81 -4.70 -3.25
N ALA A 20 -2.79 -3.83 -3.54
CA ALA A 20 -3.54 -3.11 -2.50
C ALA A 20 -4.17 -4.04 -1.44
N ARG A 21 -4.62 -5.22 -1.85
CA ARG A 21 -5.19 -6.23 -0.95
C ARG A 21 -4.17 -6.78 0.04
N GLU A 22 -2.94 -7.05 -0.40
CA GLU A 22 -1.86 -7.56 0.45
C GLU A 22 -1.44 -6.49 1.47
N VAL A 23 -1.35 -5.23 1.05
CA VAL A 23 -1.07 -4.10 1.95
C VAL A 23 -2.16 -3.99 3.01
N TYR A 24 -3.43 -4.02 2.61
CA TYR A 24 -4.54 -4.00 3.58
C TYR A 24 -4.47 -5.17 4.56
N GLN A 25 -4.28 -6.39 4.06
CA GLN A 25 -4.21 -7.58 4.90
C GLN A 25 -3.05 -7.50 5.90
N ASN A 26 -1.86 -7.09 5.46
CA ASN A 26 -0.70 -6.92 6.34
C ASN A 26 -0.91 -5.85 7.41
N ILE A 27 -1.62 -4.75 7.09
CA ILE A 27 -2.01 -3.73 8.09
C ILE A 27 -2.89 -4.34 9.19
N ILE A 28 -3.82 -5.21 8.83
CA ILE A 28 -4.71 -5.90 9.78
C ILE A 28 -3.94 -6.93 10.59
N ASP A 29 -3.21 -7.83 9.92
CA ASP A 29 -2.52 -8.96 10.54
C ASP A 29 -1.47 -8.51 11.54
N LYS A 30 -0.76 -7.41 11.23
CA LYS A 30 0.24 -6.82 12.13
C LYS A 30 -0.34 -5.80 13.10
N GLY A 31 -1.64 -5.54 13.05
CA GLY A 31 -2.30 -4.53 13.88
C GLY A 31 -1.71 -3.13 13.70
N ILE A 32 -1.15 -2.82 12.51
CA ILE A 32 -0.51 -1.54 12.22
C ILE A 32 -1.54 -0.42 12.35
N PHE A 33 -2.76 -0.60 11.87
CA PHE A 33 -3.80 0.42 11.97
C PHE A 33 -5.14 -0.18 12.33
N LYS A 34 -5.82 0.44 13.30
CA LYS A 34 -7.18 0.09 13.68
C LYS A 34 -8.15 0.90 12.83
N PHE A 35 -8.78 0.26 11.85
CA PHE A 35 -9.88 0.85 11.11
C PHE A 35 -11.10 1.01 12.03
N ASN A 36 -11.90 2.06 11.81
CA ASN A 36 -13.16 2.21 12.53
C ASN A 36 -14.04 0.99 12.23
N LYS A 37 -14.59 0.34 13.27
CA LYS A 37 -15.50 -0.80 13.14
C LYS A 37 -16.77 -0.46 12.34
N GLU A 38 -17.13 0.81 12.27
CA GLU A 38 -18.27 1.32 11.49
C GLU A 38 -17.91 1.56 10.01
N ALA A 39 -16.63 1.50 9.65
CA ALA A 39 -16.20 1.66 8.26
C ALA A 39 -16.64 0.44 7.44
N LYS A 40 -17.47 0.68 6.42
CA LYS A 40 -18.06 -0.39 5.60
C LYS A 40 -17.06 -1.04 4.64
N THR A 41 -16.07 -0.28 4.15
CA THR A 41 -15.11 -0.72 3.10
C THR A 41 -13.68 -0.21 3.36
N PRO A 42 -13.03 -0.66 4.45
CA PRO A 42 -11.67 -0.24 4.80
C PRO A 42 -10.63 -0.66 3.73
N ASP A 43 -10.85 -1.77 3.04
CA ASP A 43 -10.01 -2.24 1.93
C ASP A 43 -10.02 -1.27 0.73
N ALA A 44 -11.22 -0.79 0.35
CA ALA A 44 -11.39 0.17 -0.73
C ALA A 44 -10.75 1.51 -0.37
N THR A 45 -10.82 1.89 0.90
CA THR A 45 -10.17 3.10 1.43
C THR A 45 -8.65 3.02 1.29
N VAL A 46 -8.05 1.89 1.67
CA VAL A 46 -6.60 1.65 1.51
C VAL A 46 -6.20 1.68 0.04
N SER A 47 -6.97 1.03 -0.83
CA SER A 47 -6.73 1.03 -2.29
C SER A 47 -6.80 2.45 -2.88
N ALA A 48 -7.84 3.22 -2.55
CA ALA A 48 -7.97 4.61 -3.00
C ALA A 48 -6.82 5.49 -2.48
N CYS A 49 -6.38 5.26 -1.25
CA CYS A 49 -5.25 5.97 -0.66
C CYS A 49 -3.94 5.65 -1.41
N LEU A 50 -3.66 4.37 -1.67
CA LEU A 50 -2.51 3.92 -2.46
C LEU A 50 -2.48 4.55 -3.86
N VAL A 51 -3.60 4.49 -4.58
CA VAL A 51 -3.73 5.11 -5.91
C VAL A 51 -3.49 6.62 -5.82
N THR A 52 -4.07 7.28 -4.81
CA THR A 52 -3.92 8.73 -4.63
C THR A 52 -2.48 9.09 -4.32
N MET A 53 -1.80 8.38 -3.42
CA MET A 53 -0.40 8.63 -3.08
C MET A 53 0.50 8.44 -4.31
N ALA A 54 0.36 7.33 -5.01
CA ALA A 54 1.17 7.03 -6.20
C ALA A 54 0.88 7.96 -7.40
N LYS A 55 -0.33 8.54 -7.52
CA LYS A 55 -0.68 9.46 -8.61
C LYS A 55 -0.44 10.94 -8.30
N LYS A 56 -0.67 11.38 -7.05
CA LYS A 56 -0.56 12.79 -6.64
C LYS A 56 0.87 13.22 -6.27
N GLY A 57 1.88 12.43 -6.63
CA GLY A 57 3.28 12.82 -6.47
C GLY A 57 3.85 12.59 -5.07
N ASP A 58 3.32 11.63 -4.29
CA ASP A 58 4.02 11.20 -3.08
C ASP A 58 5.29 10.43 -3.50
N THR A 59 6.44 11.08 -3.38
CA THR A 59 7.74 10.55 -3.83
C THR A 59 8.20 9.32 -3.07
N ARG A 60 7.53 8.97 -1.95
CA ARG A 60 7.86 7.80 -1.11
C ARG A 60 7.28 6.50 -1.65
N ILE A 61 6.32 6.55 -2.57
CA ILE A 61 5.65 5.36 -3.11
C ILE A 61 5.64 5.38 -4.64
N GLY A 62 5.96 4.23 -5.22
CA GLY A 62 5.80 3.95 -6.64
C GLY A 62 4.68 2.94 -6.90
N ARG A 63 4.27 2.84 -8.15
CA ARG A 63 3.42 1.75 -8.63
C ARG A 63 3.93 1.20 -9.95
N LEU A 64 3.82 -0.11 -10.14
CA LEU A 64 4.09 -0.79 -11.40
C LEU A 64 2.97 -1.79 -11.72
N LYS A 65 2.93 -2.29 -12.95
CA LYS A 65 2.15 -3.50 -13.25
C LYS A 65 3.08 -4.71 -13.14
N ASN A 66 2.66 -5.73 -12.39
CA ASN A 66 3.35 -7.02 -12.39
C ASN A 66 3.09 -7.80 -13.69
N GLU A 67 3.68 -8.99 -13.81
CA GLU A 67 3.52 -9.90 -14.96
C GLU A 67 2.05 -10.23 -15.26
N LYS A 68 1.20 -10.24 -14.23
CA LYS A 68 -0.26 -10.49 -14.34
C LYS A 68 -1.06 -9.24 -14.70
N LYS A 69 -0.41 -8.13 -15.08
CA LYS A 69 -1.01 -6.81 -15.37
C LYS A 69 -1.76 -6.18 -14.19
N ILE A 70 -1.46 -6.60 -12.95
CA ILE A 70 -2.06 -6.07 -11.73
C ILE A 70 -1.16 -4.96 -11.17
N TYR A 71 -1.76 -3.87 -10.69
CA TYR A 71 -1.00 -2.80 -10.05
C TYR A 71 -0.44 -3.23 -8.69
N CYS A 72 0.88 -3.25 -8.59
CA CYS A 72 1.62 -3.36 -7.35
C CYS A 72 2.13 -2.00 -6.91
N TYR A 73 2.21 -1.80 -5.61
CA TYR A 73 2.71 -0.60 -4.96
C TYR A 73 3.96 -0.96 -4.17
N TYR A 74 4.94 -0.06 -4.15
CA TYR A 74 6.22 -0.28 -3.50
C TYR A 74 6.74 1.03 -2.92
N LEU A 75 7.58 0.97 -1.89
CA LEU A 75 8.29 2.16 -1.43
C LEU A 75 9.34 2.55 -2.46
N SER A 76 9.47 3.83 -2.77
CA SER A 76 10.43 4.32 -3.77
C SER A 76 11.89 3.96 -3.44
N GLU A 77 12.22 3.76 -2.16
CA GLU A 77 13.53 3.20 -1.74
C GLU A 77 13.78 1.80 -2.30
N TYR A 78 12.72 1.02 -2.55
CA TYR A 78 12.77 -0.30 -3.17
C TYR A 78 12.64 -0.25 -4.69
N SER A 79 12.62 0.93 -5.32
CA SER A 79 12.59 1.04 -6.78
C SER A 79 13.68 0.23 -7.47
N LYS A 80 14.86 0.07 -6.86
CA LYS A 80 15.94 -0.78 -7.40
C LYS A 80 15.66 -2.29 -7.34
N ASN A 81 14.77 -2.72 -6.46
CA ASN A 81 14.34 -4.12 -6.31
C ASN A 81 13.16 -4.45 -7.23
N ILE A 82 12.59 -3.42 -7.85
CA ILE A 82 11.45 -3.45 -8.75
C ILE A 82 12.06 -3.26 -10.14
N GLY A 83 12.30 -4.38 -10.82
CA GLY A 83 13.10 -4.49 -12.05
C GLY A 83 12.85 -3.44 -13.13
#